data_AF-A0A1L3SLJ2-F1
#
_entry.id   AF-A0A1L3SLJ2-F1
#
_cell.length_a   1.000
_cell.length_b   1.000
_cell.length_c   1.000
_cell.angle_alpha   90.00
_cell.angle_beta   90.00
_cell.angle_gamma   90.00
#
_symmetry.space_group_name_H-M   'P 1'
#
loop_
_entity.id
_entity.type
_entity.pdbx_description
1 polymer ?
#
loop_
_entity_poly.entity_id
_entity_poly.type
_entity_poly.pdbx_seq_one_letter_code
_entity_poly.pdbx_strand_id
1 'polypeptide(L)'
;MRAIASRPQSVCHRGNKIVSSITSEIETIERDRAILKPPSSLGAWKAYHRGLWYMYRFTRTENELAQHFFDMSIRLDPGSARAHAGISFTHW
;
A
#
# COMPACT_ATOMS: atom_id res chain seq x y z
N MET A 1 -34.59 -19.89 33.24
CA MET A 1 -34.40 -19.79 31.77
C MET A 1 -33.80 -18.42 31.43
N ARG A 2 -32.47 -18.28 31.37
CA ARG A 2 -31.76 -17.17 30.69
C ARG A 2 -30.35 -17.63 30.32
N ALA A 3 -30.07 -17.74 29.02
CA ALA A 3 -28.76 -18.06 28.48
C ALA A 3 -27.92 -16.77 28.39
N ILE A 4 -26.71 -16.79 28.95
CA ILE A 4 -25.70 -15.75 28.75
C ILE A 4 -24.66 -16.35 27.80
N ALA A 5 -24.77 -16.03 26.52
CA ALA A 5 -23.72 -16.27 25.54
C ALA A 5 -22.93 -14.97 25.35
N SER A 6 -21.90 -14.76 26.15
CA SER A 6 -20.93 -13.68 25.95
C SER A 6 -19.89 -14.12 24.92
N ARG A 7 -19.88 -13.47 23.75
CA ARG A 7 -18.91 -13.69 22.65
C ARG A 7 -17.46 -13.40 23.10
N PRO A 8 -16.46 -14.21 22.69
CA PRO A 8 -15.06 -13.91 23.00
C PRO A 8 -14.52 -12.77 22.11
N GLN A 9 -14.07 -11.68 22.74
CA GLN A 9 -13.20 -10.68 22.11
C GLN A 9 -11.77 -11.24 22.06
N SER A 10 -11.34 -11.87 20.97
CA SER A 10 -9.94 -12.37 20.91
C SER A 10 -9.27 -12.42 19.53
N VAL A 11 -9.83 -11.76 18.51
CA VAL A 11 -9.31 -11.92 17.13
C VAL A 11 -8.66 -10.66 16.52
N CYS A 12 -9.01 -9.43 16.90
CA CYS A 12 -8.50 -8.25 16.16
C CYS A 12 -7.11 -7.72 16.58
N HIS A 13 -6.63 -8.00 17.80
CA HIS A 13 -5.35 -7.41 18.26
C HIS A 13 -4.12 -8.12 17.66
N ARG A 14 -4.25 -9.40 17.31
CA ARG A 14 -3.13 -10.25 16.87
C ARG A 14 -2.81 -10.05 15.39
N GLY A 15 -3.85 -9.93 14.57
CA GLY A 15 -3.72 -9.57 13.15
C GLY A 15 -3.05 -8.21 12.97
N ASN A 16 -3.43 -7.21 13.77
CA ASN A 16 -2.78 -5.89 13.72
C ASN A 16 -1.29 -5.92 14.04
N LYS A 17 -0.84 -6.77 14.97
CA LYS A 17 0.59 -6.88 15.30
C LYS A 17 1.39 -7.48 14.14
N ILE A 18 0.86 -8.52 13.49
CA ILE A 18 1.52 -9.16 12.34
C ILE A 18 1.61 -8.16 11.17
N VAL A 19 0.50 -7.50 10.84
CA VAL A 19 0.46 -6.50 9.77
C VAL A 19 1.41 -5.33 10.07
N SER A 20 1.45 -4.84 11.31
CA SER A 20 2.34 -3.74 11.71
C SER A 20 3.81 -4.15 11.65
N SER A 21 4.17 -5.36 12.08
CA SER A 21 5.54 -5.85 12.01
C SER A 21 6.01 -6.02 10.56
N ILE A 22 5.17 -6.61 9.70
CA ILE A 22 5.48 -6.78 8.27
C ILE A 22 5.60 -5.43 7.57
N THR A 23 4.71 -4.49 7.87
CA THR A 23 4.74 -3.13 7.27
C THR A 23 6.04 -2.41 7.67
N SER A 24 6.42 -2.46 8.94
CA SER A 24 7.66 -1.86 9.45
C SER A 24 8.92 -2.46 8.80
N GLU A 25 8.93 -3.77 8.58
CA GLU A 25 10.04 -4.48 7.97
C GLU A 25 10.16 -4.16 6.47
N ILE A 26 9.03 -4.10 5.75
CA ILE A 26 8.97 -3.62 4.36
C ILE A 26 9.46 -2.18 4.26
N GLU A 27 9.01 -1.29 5.15
CA GLU A 27 9.44 0.11 5.18
C GLU A 27 10.95 0.25 5.43
N THR A 28 11.52 -0.61 6.28
CA THR A 28 12.96 -0.60 6.57
C THR A 28 13.77 -1.08 5.36
N ILE A 29 13.38 -2.20 4.74
CA ILE A 29 14.05 -2.73 3.55
C ILE A 29 13.94 -1.76 2.37
N GLU A 30 12.79 -1.12 2.19
CA GLU A 30 12.59 -0.15 1.12
C GLU A 30 13.32 1.18 1.41
N ARG A 31 13.47 1.59 2.68
CA ARG A 31 14.34 2.70 3.08
C ARG A 31 15.80 2.40 2.74
N ASP A 32 16.30 1.21 3.08
CA ASP A 32 17.68 0.80 2.80
C ASP A 32 17.95 0.70 1.30
N ARG A 33 16.97 0.20 0.52
CA ARG A 33 17.04 0.23 -0.95
C ARG A 33 17.02 1.65 -1.49
N ALA A 34 16.24 2.55 -0.92
CA ALA A 34 16.17 3.93 -1.37
C ALA A 34 17.44 4.74 -1.06
N ILE A 35 18.20 4.35 -0.03
CA ILE A 35 19.53 4.90 0.26
C ILE A 35 20.55 4.45 -0.81
N LEU A 36 20.41 3.23 -1.34
CA LEU A 36 21.32 2.64 -2.33
C LEU A 36 20.92 2.90 -3.79
N LYS A 37 19.70 3.38 -4.03
CA LYS A 37 19.17 3.66 -5.37
C LYS A 37 19.15 5.17 -5.66
N PRO A 38 19.14 5.57 -6.94
CA PRO A 38 19.07 6.97 -7.33
C PRO A 38 17.88 7.69 -6.66
N PRO A 39 18.00 8.98 -6.30
CA PRO A 39 16.93 9.75 -5.64
C PRO A 39 15.55 9.65 -6.33
N SER A 40 15.51 9.42 -7.65
CA SER A 40 14.29 9.16 -8.42
C SER A 40 13.52 7.93 -7.94
N SER A 41 14.18 6.87 -7.48
CA SER A 41 13.50 5.66 -7.00
C SER A 41 12.80 5.86 -5.66
N LEU A 42 13.32 6.75 -4.80
CA LEU A 42 12.63 7.11 -3.55
C LEU A 42 11.34 7.89 -3.86
N GLY A 43 11.38 8.78 -4.85
CA GLY A 43 10.19 9.43 -5.39
C GLY A 43 9.20 8.42 -5.98
N ALA A 44 9.70 7.47 -6.77
CA ALA A 44 8.88 6.42 -7.38
C ALA A 44 8.19 5.53 -6.32
N TRP A 45 8.91 5.17 -5.25
CA TRP A 45 8.40 4.38 -4.13
C TRP A 45 7.29 5.12 -3.38
N LYS A 46 7.54 6.39 -3.01
CA LYS A 46 6.53 7.23 -2.33
C LYS A 46 5.27 7.39 -3.17
N ALA A 47 5.42 7.61 -4.48
CA ALA A 47 4.31 7.71 -5.40
C ALA A 47 3.51 6.39 -5.44
N TYR A 48 4.17 5.24 -5.62
CA TYR A 48 3.51 3.93 -5.62
C TYR A 48 2.71 3.65 -4.35
N HIS A 49 3.30 3.87 -3.17
CA HIS A 49 2.62 3.62 -1.90
C HIS A 49 1.44 4.58 -1.65
N ARG A 50 1.55 5.84 -2.12
CA ARG A 50 0.42 6.77 -2.08
C ARG A 50 -0.70 6.33 -3.04
N GLY A 51 -0.38 5.82 -4.22
CA GLY A 51 -1.35 5.24 -5.15
C GLY A 51 -2.12 4.06 -4.52
N LEU A 52 -1.43 3.14 -3.84
CA LEU A 52 -2.06 2.04 -3.11
C LEU A 52 -3.02 2.54 -2.00
N TRP A 53 -2.62 3.58 -1.26
CA TRP A 53 -3.46 4.15 -0.20
C TRP A 53 -4.80 4.64 -0.75
N TYR A 54 -4.78 5.28 -1.92
CA TYR A 54 -5.98 5.72 -2.62
C TYR A 54 -6.80 4.56 -3.20
N MET A 55 -6.13 3.59 -3.82
CA MET A 55 -6.76 2.42 -4.44
C MET A 55 -7.62 1.62 -3.44
N TYR A 56 -7.15 1.43 -2.20
CA TYR A 56 -7.87 0.67 -1.17
C TYR A 56 -9.12 1.37 -0.61
N ARG A 57 -9.45 2.57 -1.10
CA ARG A 57 -10.67 3.29 -0.72
C ARG A 57 -11.84 3.01 -1.66
N PHE A 58 -11.59 2.36 -2.80
CA PHE A 58 -12.62 1.83 -3.73
C PHE A 58 -13.71 2.83 -4.14
N THR A 59 -13.39 4.12 -4.25
CA THR A 59 -14.29 5.13 -4.83
C THR A 59 -13.71 5.64 -6.13
N ARG A 60 -14.55 6.18 -7.01
CA ARG A 60 -14.11 6.71 -8.32
C ARG A 60 -13.05 7.79 -8.20
N THR A 61 -13.29 8.79 -7.38
CA THR A 61 -12.36 9.89 -7.16
C THR A 61 -11.02 9.41 -6.60
N GLU A 62 -11.05 8.46 -5.68
CA GLU A 62 -9.81 7.91 -5.12
C GLU A 62 -9.10 7.01 -6.13
N ASN A 63 -9.81 6.31 -7.02
CA ASN A 63 -9.19 5.50 -8.06
C ASN A 63 -8.48 6.37 -9.13
N GLU A 64 -9.05 7.54 -9.46
CA GLU A 64 -8.39 8.54 -10.32
C GLU A 64 -7.09 9.07 -9.68
N LEU A 65 -7.12 9.34 -8.36
CA LEU A 65 -5.92 9.73 -7.61
C LEU A 65 -4.89 8.59 -7.55
N ALA A 66 -5.34 7.34 -7.38
CA ALA A 66 -4.47 6.17 -7.41
C ALA A 66 -3.73 6.08 -8.76
N GLN A 67 -4.46 6.23 -9.87
CA GLN A 67 -3.89 6.22 -11.23
C GLN A 67 -2.83 7.30 -11.40
N HIS A 68 -3.12 8.54 -10.97
CA HIS A 68 -2.17 9.65 -11.04
C HIS A 68 -0.84 9.34 -10.33
N PHE A 69 -0.90 8.71 -9.16
CA PHE A 69 0.29 8.35 -8.40
C PHE A 69 1.03 7.15 -8.99
N PHE A 70 0.34 6.18 -9.60
CA PHE A 70 0.99 5.10 -10.33
C PHE A 70 1.71 5.60 -11.59
N ASP A 71 1.08 6.49 -12.35
CA ASP A 71 1.73 7.14 -13.50
C ASP A 71 2.98 7.93 -13.08
N MET A 72 2.92 8.62 -11.94
CA MET A 72 4.07 9.32 -11.38
C MET A 72 5.18 8.35 -10.96
N SER A 73 4.82 7.20 -10.38
CA SER A 73 5.78 6.14 -10.05
C SER A 73 6.47 5.60 -11.31
N ILE A 74 5.72 5.34 -12.38
CA ILE A 74 6.24 4.87 -13.68
C ILE A 74 7.16 5.91 -14.33
N ARG A 75 6.80 7.20 -14.29
CA ARG A 75 7.68 8.26 -14.83
C ARG A 75 9.02 8.34 -14.11
N LEU A 76 9.02 8.06 -12.80
CA LEU A 76 10.23 8.14 -11.96
C LEU A 76 11.05 6.84 -11.98
N ASP A 77 10.40 5.69 -12.16
CA ASP A 77 11.00 4.37 -12.34
C ASP A 77 10.23 3.56 -13.40
N PRO A 78 10.58 3.72 -14.69
CA PRO A 78 9.88 3.04 -15.79
C PRO A 78 9.92 1.50 -15.71
N GLY A 79 10.89 0.94 -14.98
CA GLY A 79 11.05 -0.50 -14.77
C GLY A 79 10.15 -1.08 -13.67
N SER A 80 9.34 -0.26 -13.00
CA SER A 80 8.50 -0.69 -11.89
C SER A 80 7.31 -1.53 -12.33
N ALA A 81 7.51 -2.86 -12.37
CA ALA A 81 6.43 -3.83 -12.65
C ALA A 81 5.23 -3.67 -11.70
N ARG A 82 5.47 -3.28 -10.44
CA ARG A 82 4.42 -3.04 -9.43
C ARG A 82 3.53 -1.84 -9.79
N ALA A 83 4.12 -0.75 -10.29
CA ALA A 83 3.36 0.43 -10.67
C ALA A 83 2.51 0.17 -11.93
N HIS A 84 3.05 -0.54 -12.93
CA HIS A 84 2.29 -1.02 -14.09
C HIS A 84 1.12 -1.93 -13.69
N ALA A 85 1.33 -2.84 -12.74
CA ALA A 85 0.25 -3.67 -12.21
C ALA A 85 -0.84 -2.83 -11.51
N GLY A 86 -0.46 -1.78 -10.77
CA GLY A 86 -1.39 -0.89 -10.08
C GLY A 86 -2.38 -0.17 -11.01
N ILE A 87 -1.93 0.23 -12.21
CA ILE A 87 -2.78 0.88 -13.22
C ILE A 87 -3.98 -0.01 -13.59
N SER A 88 -3.82 -1.34 -13.64
CA SER A 88 -4.90 -2.27 -14.00
C SER A 88 -6.11 -2.22 -13.06
N PHE A 89 -5.90 -1.84 -11.80
CA PHE A 89 -6.96 -1.69 -10.80
C PHE A 89 -7.71 -0.35 -10.89
N THR A 90 -7.19 0.59 -11.68
CA THR A 90 -7.73 1.94 -11.82
C THR A 90 -8.61 2.12 -13.05
N HIS A 91 -8.62 1.14 -13.96
CA HIS A 91 -9.47 1.14 -15.14
C HIS A 91 -10.80 0.42 -14.85
N TRP A 92 -11.90 1.18 -14.79
CA TRP A 92 -13.27 0.68 -14.68
C TRP A 92 -14.27 1.68 -15.26
#